data_AF-A0A2N6NP80-F1
#
_entry.id   AF-A0A2N6NP80-F1
#
_cell.length_a   1.000
_cell.length_b   1.000
_cell.length_c   1.000
_cell.angle_alpha   90.00
_cell.angle_beta   90.00
_cell.angle_gamma   90.00
#
_symmetry.space_group_name_H-M   'P 1'
#
loop_
_entity.id
_entity.type
_entity.pdbx_description
1 polymer ?
#
loop_
_entity_poly.entity_id
_entity_poly.type
_entity_poly.pdbx_seq_one_letter_code
_entity_poly.pdbx_strand_id
1 'polypeptide(L)'
;MISTGLHETGKTAELLVFGDLTASFEEELRHLLHIRGNEAINSFFERVAFSLRQELGRQPSAIQNMFPRFTTLIDMVAGFANKLEGTPVLQFCLMTICQVAKFIQ
;
A
#
# COMPACT_ATOMS: atom_id res chain seq x y z
N MET A 1 -54.81 2.22 -15.17
CA MET A 1 -55.46 1.89 -13.88
C MET A 1 -54.88 0.55 -13.45
N ILE A 2 -54.11 0.39 -12.38
CA ILE A 2 -53.89 1.15 -11.13
C ILE A 2 -52.41 0.98 -10.74
N SER A 3 -51.83 2.05 -10.22
CA SER A 3 -50.51 2.14 -9.57
C SER A 3 -50.56 1.58 -8.16
N THR A 4 -49.56 0.81 -7.74
CA THR A 4 -49.08 0.67 -6.34
C THR A 4 -47.84 -0.24 -6.37
N GLY A 5 -46.67 0.08 -5.80
CA GLY A 5 -46.28 1.21 -4.99
C GLY A 5 -44.75 1.27 -4.85
N LEU A 6 -44.27 2.51 -4.63
CA LEU A 6 -43.06 2.90 -3.91
C LEU A 6 -41.89 1.90 -3.97
N HIS A 7 -41.01 2.08 -4.96
CA HIS A 7 -39.64 1.63 -4.83
C HIS A 7 -39.03 2.47 -3.70
N GLU A 8 -38.90 1.90 -2.50
CA GLU A 8 -38.03 2.46 -1.49
C GLU A 8 -36.65 2.62 -2.14
N THR A 9 -36.19 3.86 -2.24
CA THR A 9 -34.78 4.14 -2.53
C THR A 9 -34.00 3.71 -1.30
N GLY A 10 -33.81 2.39 -1.17
CA GLY A 10 -32.99 1.79 -0.13
C GLY A 10 -31.64 2.48 -0.14
N LYS A 11 -31.25 3.02 1.01
CA LYS A 11 -29.99 3.74 1.18
C LYS A 11 -28.86 2.80 0.76
N THR A 12 -28.24 3.07 -0.38
CA THR A 12 -27.08 2.31 -0.86
C THR A 12 -25.86 2.71 -0.03
N ALA A 13 -25.14 1.73 0.48
CA ALA A 13 -23.89 1.92 1.20
C ALA A 13 -22.75 1.30 0.38
N GLU A 14 -21.66 2.04 0.23
CA GLU A 14 -20.44 1.52 -0.35
C GLU A 14 -19.59 0.88 0.75
N LEU A 15 -19.24 -0.39 0.56
CA LEU A 15 -18.39 -1.14 1.49
C LEU A 15 -16.99 -1.29 0.88
N LEU A 16 -16.01 -0.66 1.52
CA LEU A 16 -14.60 -0.80 1.18
C LEU A 16 -13.99 -1.87 2.07
N VAL A 17 -13.51 -2.96 1.47
CA VAL A 17 -12.89 -4.08 2.19
C VAL A 17 -11.40 -4.10 1.90
N PHE A 18 -10.61 -4.04 2.97
CA PHE A 18 -9.17 -4.20 2.93
C PHE A 18 -8.83 -5.60 3.45
N GLY A 19 -8.08 -6.37 2.67
CA GLY A 19 -7.61 -7.70 3.05
C GLY A 19 -6.44 -7.68 4.03
N ASP A 20 -5.88 -8.84 4.30
CA ASP A 20 -4.67 -9.05 5.12
C ASP A 20 -3.60 -9.85 4.34
N LEU A 21 -2.50 -10.24 4.99
CA LEU A 21 -1.39 -10.96 4.35
C LEU A 21 -1.76 -12.32 3.73
N THR A 22 -3.00 -12.79 3.85
CA THR A 22 -3.49 -13.92 3.05
C THR A 22 -3.75 -13.57 1.57
N ALA A 23 -3.88 -12.29 1.24
CA ALA A 23 -4.03 -11.79 -0.12
C ALA A 23 -2.68 -11.51 -0.79
N SER A 24 -2.53 -11.91 -2.05
CA SER A 24 -1.37 -11.54 -2.88
C SER A 24 -1.42 -10.05 -3.25
N PHE A 25 -0.36 -9.29 -2.96
CA PHE A 25 -0.30 -7.84 -3.27
C PHE A 25 0.92 -7.42 -4.10
N GLU A 26 1.96 -8.25 -4.21
CA GLU A 26 3.26 -7.80 -4.75
C GLU A 26 3.21 -7.35 -6.22
N GLU A 27 2.60 -8.15 -7.09
CA GLU A 27 2.47 -7.81 -8.52
C GLU A 27 1.62 -6.54 -8.72
N GLU A 28 0.57 -6.40 -7.92
CA GLU A 28 -0.29 -5.22 -7.95
C GLU A 28 0.46 -3.97 -7.50
N LEU A 29 1.23 -4.07 -6.41
CA LEU A 29 2.09 -2.98 -5.95
C LEU A 29 3.15 -2.61 -6.99
N ARG A 30 3.78 -3.61 -7.63
CA ARG A 30 4.74 -3.37 -8.73
C ARG A 30 4.07 -2.60 -9.86
N HIS A 31 2.83 -2.94 -10.23
CA HIS A 31 2.08 -2.22 -11.25
C HIS A 31 1.81 -0.77 -10.84
N LEU A 32 1.27 -0.55 -9.64
CA LEU A 32 0.94 0.78 -9.11
C LEU A 32 2.16 1.71 -9.06
N LEU A 33 3.33 1.20 -8.64
CA LEU A 33 4.58 1.96 -8.59
C LEU A 33 5.10 2.42 -9.96
N HIS A 34 4.64 1.80 -11.06
CA HIS A 34 5.04 2.16 -12.42
C HIS A 34 4.01 3.03 -13.16
N ILE A 35 2.84 3.30 -12.56
CA ILE A 35 1.83 4.18 -13.14
C ILE A 35 2.40 5.59 -13.25
N ARG A 36 2.35 6.16 -14.46
CA ARG A 36 2.72 7.56 -14.71
C ARG A 36 1.45 8.37 -14.94
N GLY A 37 1.46 9.63 -14.50
CA GLY A 37 0.37 10.58 -14.74
C GLY A 37 -0.70 10.72 -13.65
N ASN A 38 -0.56 10.02 -12.51
CA ASN A 38 -1.37 10.29 -11.32
C ASN A 38 -0.50 11.01 -10.26
N GLU A 39 -0.63 12.33 -10.15
CA GLU A 39 0.19 13.14 -9.23
C GLU A 39 -0.09 12.81 -7.75
N ALA A 40 -1.33 12.44 -7.42
CA ALA A 40 -1.71 12.07 -6.06
C ALA A 40 -1.03 10.78 -5.60
N ILE A 41 -1.01 9.76 -6.45
CA ILE A 41 -0.34 8.49 -6.14
C ILE A 41 1.19 8.65 -6.06
N ASN A 42 1.77 9.46 -6.95
CA ASN A 42 3.19 9.76 -6.94
C ASN A 42 3.59 10.50 -5.66
N SER A 43 2.86 11.55 -5.30
CA SER A 43 3.09 12.28 -4.05
C SER A 43 2.92 11.38 -2.82
N PHE A 44 1.94 10.48 -2.84
CA PHE A 44 1.75 9.48 -1.78
C PHE A 44 2.99 8.58 -1.64
N PHE A 45 3.47 7.97 -2.71
CA PHE A 45 4.65 7.10 -2.68
C PHE A 45 5.93 7.81 -2.26
N GLU A 46 6.16 9.04 -2.72
CA GLU A 46 7.31 9.85 -2.32
C GLU A 46 7.30 10.16 -0.81
N ARG A 47 6.13 10.56 -0.29
CA ARG A 47 5.95 10.86 1.14
C ARG A 47 6.13 9.61 2.00
N VAL A 48 5.57 8.48 1.57
CA VAL A 48 5.76 7.19 2.27
C VAL A 48 7.23 6.79 2.28
N ALA A 49 7.92 6.83 1.14
CA ALA A 49 9.35 6.50 1.06
C ALA A 49 10.20 7.40 1.97
N PHE A 50 9.88 8.69 2.03
CA PHE A 50 10.55 9.64 2.92
C PHE A 50 10.29 9.32 4.39
N SER A 51 9.04 9.15 4.80
CA SER A 51 8.66 8.84 6.18
C SER A 51 9.26 7.52 6.65
N LEU A 52 9.25 6.47 5.82
CA LEU A 52 9.85 5.18 6.19
C LEU A 52 11.37 5.29 6.41
N ARG A 53 12.07 6.08 5.58
CA ARG A 53 13.51 6.33 5.79
C ARG A 53 13.78 7.08 7.09
N GLN A 54 12.93 8.04 7.45
CA GLN A 54 13.06 8.74 8.73
C GLN A 54 12.83 7.79 9.91
N GLU A 55 11.75 6.99 9.87
CA GLU A 55 11.42 6.07 10.96
C GLU A 55 12.49 4.99 11.14
N LEU A 56 12.92 4.35 10.05
CA LEU A 56 14.00 3.37 10.09
C LEU A 56 15.33 4.00 10.51
N GLY A 57 15.66 5.19 10.00
CA GLY A 57 16.89 5.90 10.35
C GLY A 57 17.00 6.28 11.82
N ARG A 58 15.88 6.32 12.56
CA ARG A 58 15.84 6.58 14.01
C ARG A 58 16.01 5.31 14.86
N GLN A 59 15.91 4.13 14.25
CA GLN A 59 16.05 2.87 14.98
C GLN A 59 17.53 2.56 15.30
N PRO A 60 17.83 1.69 16.29
CA PRO A 60 19.17 1.18 16.50
C PRO A 60 19.72 0.46 15.25
N SER A 61 21.04 0.49 15.04
CA SER A 61 21.67 -0.13 13.85
C SER A 61 21.32 -1.60 13.68
N ALA A 62 21.11 -2.34 14.77
CA ALA A 62 20.67 -3.73 14.73
C ALA A 62 19.32 -3.89 14.01
N ILE A 63 18.36 -2.99 14.29
CA ILE A 63 17.05 -2.97 13.63
C ILE A 63 17.17 -2.46 12.20
N GLN A 64 17.97 -1.42 11.96
CA GLN A 64 18.19 -0.91 10.59
C GLN A 64 18.71 -1.99 9.64
N ASN A 65 19.63 -2.83 10.14
CA ASN A 65 20.24 -3.91 9.36
C ASN A 65 19.26 -5.06 9.02
N MET A 66 18.07 -5.09 9.64
CA MET A 66 17.02 -6.05 9.28
C MET A 66 16.28 -5.69 7.98
N PHE A 67 16.46 -4.48 7.46
CA PHE A 67 15.75 -3.96 6.29
C PHE A 67 16.71 -3.62 5.14
N PRO A 68 16.26 -3.67 3.88
CA PRO A 68 17.09 -3.26 2.76
C PRO A 68 17.31 -1.75 2.81
N ARG A 69 18.44 -1.27 2.28
CA ARG A 69 18.61 0.16 1.98
C ARG A 69 17.79 0.52 0.75
N PHE A 70 17.13 1.67 0.77
CA PHE A 70 16.31 2.15 -0.33
C PHE A 70 16.28 3.67 -0.33
N THR A 71 16.03 4.28 -1.50
CA THR A 71 15.71 5.70 -1.62
C THR A 71 14.28 5.90 -2.08
N THR A 72 13.76 4.97 -2.89
CA THR A 72 12.38 4.91 -3.38
C THR A 72 11.67 3.62 -2.94
N LEU A 73 10.33 3.58 -3.04
CA LEU A 73 9.57 2.35 -2.81
C LEU A 73 9.86 1.27 -3.86
N ILE A 74 10.28 1.65 -5.07
CA ILE A 74 10.71 0.70 -6.10
C ILE A 74 11.95 -0.07 -5.63
N ASP A 75 12.95 0.63 -5.08
CA ASP A 75 14.16 0.00 -4.54
C ASP A 75 13.82 -0.91 -3.35
N MET A 76 12.89 -0.46 -2.50
CA MET A 76 12.44 -1.22 -1.33
C MET A 76 11.77 -2.54 -1.74
N VAL A 77 10.88 -2.51 -2.74
CA VAL A 77 10.21 -3.70 -3.29
C VAL A 77 11.19 -4.60 -4.05
N ALA A 78 12.22 -4.05 -4.70
CA ALA A 78 13.27 -4.86 -5.31
C ALA A 78 14.11 -5.58 -4.24
N GLY A 79 14.48 -4.88 -3.16
CA GLY A 79 15.23 -5.44 -2.03
C GLY A 79 14.43 -6.43 -1.17
N PHE A 80 13.10 -6.33 -1.21
CA PHE A 80 12.17 -7.23 -0.51
C PHE A 80 12.39 -8.71 -0.88
N ALA A 81 12.77 -9.00 -2.13
CA ALA A 81 13.04 -10.36 -2.60
C ALA A 81 14.20 -11.07 -1.86
N ASN A 82 15.06 -10.32 -1.17
CA ASN A 82 16.23 -10.85 -0.49
C ASN A 82 15.93 -11.54 0.86
N LYS A 83 14.66 -11.59 1.30
CA LYS A 83 14.19 -12.28 2.52
C LYS A 83 15.03 -11.98 3.77
N LEU A 84 15.10 -10.71 4.14
CA LEU A 84 15.77 -10.26 5.36
C LEU A 84 14.93 -10.53 6.61
N GLU A 85 15.52 -10.43 7.80
CA GLU A 85 14.79 -10.65 9.07
C GLU A 85 13.57 -9.72 9.22
N GLY A 86 13.63 -8.50 8.67
CA GLY A 86 12.53 -7.54 8.67
C GLY A 86 11.42 -7.84 7.66
N THR A 87 11.52 -8.90 6.86
CA THR A 87 10.57 -9.22 5.78
C THR A 87 9.11 -9.26 6.23
N PRO A 88 8.70 -9.89 7.36
CA PRO A 88 7.29 -9.89 7.77
C PRO A 88 6.73 -8.50 8.08
N VAL A 89 7.52 -7.64 8.73
CA VAL A 89 7.15 -6.25 9.01
C VAL A 89 7.01 -5.48 7.68
N LEU A 90 7.95 -5.71 6.77
CA LEU A 90 7.94 -5.08 5.46
C LEU A 90 6.76 -5.56 4.59
N GLN A 91 6.37 -6.83 4.66
CA GLN A 91 5.19 -7.36 3.99
C GLN A 91 3.93 -6.61 4.40
N PHE A 92 3.70 -6.49 5.71
CA PHE A 92 2.54 -5.80 6.24
C PHE A 92 2.51 -4.32 5.82
N CYS A 93 3.67 -3.66 5.88
CA CYS A 93 3.83 -2.27 5.44
C CYS A 93 3.52 -2.11 3.94
N LEU A 94 4.16 -2.91 3.07
CA LEU A 94 3.99 -2.83 1.62
C LEU A 94 2.57 -3.20 1.18
N MET A 95 1.93 -4.15 1.86
CA MET A 95 0.52 -4.47 1.62
C MET A 95 -0.39 -3.29 1.95
N THR A 96 -0.17 -2.64 3.09
CA THR A 96 -0.94 -1.45 3.49
C THR A 96 -0.75 -0.32 2.47
N ILE A 97 0.48 -0.10 2.01
CA ILE A 97 0.79 0.89 0.97
C ILE A 97 0.04 0.55 -0.33
N CYS A 98 0.05 -0.71 -0.74
CA CYS A 98 -0.68 -1.18 -1.93
C CYS A 98 -2.18 -0.88 -1.82
N GLN A 99 -2.79 -1.21 -0.68
CA GLN A 99 -4.21 -0.99 -0.44
C GLN A 99 -4.60 0.49 -0.45
N VAL A 100 -3.81 1.35 0.19
CA VAL A 100 -4.06 2.80 0.17
C VAL A 100 -3.84 3.37 -1.23
N ALA A 101 -2.82 2.92 -1.95
CA ALA A 101 -2.59 3.33 -3.33
C ALA A 101 -3.75 2.96 -4.26
N LYS A 102 -4.34 1.78 -4.11
CA LYS A 102 -5.56 1.37 -4.85
C LYS A 102 -6.78 2.22 -4.52
N PHE A 103 -6.87 2.70 -3.28
CA PHE A 103 -7.95 3.60 -2.87
C PHE A 103 -7.79 5.02 -3.43
N ILE A 104 -6.55 5.46 -3.65
CA ILE A 104 -6.22 6.77 -4.25
C ILE A 104 -6.38 6.75 -5.78
N GLN A 105 -6.11 5.62 -6.42
CA GLN A 105 -6.20 5.43 -7.88
C GLN A 105 -7.64 5.61 -8.39
#